data_AF-A0ABD5PNB9-F1
#
_entry.id   AF-A0ABD5PNB9-F1
#
_cell.length_a   1.000
_cell.length_b   1.000
_cell.length_c   1.000
_cell.angle_alpha   90.00
_cell.angle_beta   90.00
_cell.angle_gamma   90.00
#
_symmetry.space_group_name_H-M   'P 1'
#
loop_
_entity.id
_entity.type
_entity.pdbx_description
1 polymer ?
#
loop_
_entity_poly.entity_id
_entity_poly.type
_entity_poly.pdbx_seq_one_letter_code
_entity_poly.pdbx_strand_id
1 'polypeptide(L)'
;MCAGCWRTIGLCLCLVLAGCAGFAPSDADDPGNETGSIAGDPTAPYDALPDGETVVERHRDRLRSAGSVTIDVESQFRVIGPDDERIERTNRTAELDYTTSPPRRLVVDGDGTERWLGPERNLTKRSFGGYSRTTGSIDLVDGLDPDTIDFLAFDGPTEIDRDGGPHYRYRATGIDPAFEGAFEDDSETVENASATLVLRSDGTVVSATESFVFVDGDTRVEQSRSVRYANVGETDVTRPDWYEEALAETDPLPHETVTETLEIPESNATLAVTGEAGDVASDYGPHPTFDPAGTFSADELAAAQVSCLVQVYLPESYDRAELTLEYADEHVPGGDEDGLALTHYDARSGSFTTIGDVDPATNTATASIDRDGYYFVVHEPTYETAFVSGDEPSETAPPPTCG
;
A
#
# COMPACT_ATOMS: atom_id res chain seq x y z
N MET A 1 34.23 24.09 23.15
CA MET A 1 34.05 23.88 21.71
C MET A 1 34.48 22.45 21.40
N CYS A 2 33.55 21.51 21.42
CA CYS A 2 33.65 20.22 20.74
C CYS A 2 32.24 19.91 20.24
N ALA A 3 32.17 19.58 18.96
CA ALA A 3 30.98 19.48 18.13
C ALA A 3 30.09 18.32 18.57
N GLY A 4 28.79 18.59 18.58
CA GLY A 4 27.75 17.57 18.72
C GLY A 4 27.71 16.70 17.47
N CYS A 5 27.71 15.39 17.69
CA CYS A 5 27.34 14.39 16.71
C CYS A 5 25.90 14.01 17.03
N TRP A 6 24.94 14.70 16.40
CA TRP A 6 23.53 14.33 16.47
C TRP A 6 23.34 13.15 15.50
N ARG A 7 23.01 11.98 16.04
CA ARG A 7 22.49 10.85 15.26
C ARG A 7 21.02 11.16 14.97
N THR A 8 20.71 11.38 13.71
CA THR A 8 19.34 11.38 13.19
C THR A 8 18.79 9.96 13.37
N ILE A 9 17.91 9.75 14.35
CA ILE A 9 17.11 8.53 14.46
C ILE A 9 15.91 8.76 13.54
N GLY A 10 15.94 8.12 12.36
CA GLY A 10 14.80 8.07 11.46
C GLY A 10 13.78 7.09 12.00
N LEU A 11 12.77 7.60 12.72
CA LEU A 11 11.64 6.82 13.19
C LEU A 11 10.61 6.73 12.03
N CYS A 12 10.69 5.66 11.25
CA CYS A 12 9.62 5.26 10.33
C CYS A 12 8.53 4.55 11.15
N LEU A 13 7.60 5.32 11.71
CA LEU A 13 6.36 4.79 12.28
C LEU A 13 5.41 4.49 11.12
N CYS A 14 5.50 3.27 10.59
CA CYS A 14 4.56 2.71 9.63
C CYS A 14 3.29 2.30 10.38
N LEU A 15 2.31 3.20 10.48
CA LEU A 15 0.92 2.81 10.72
C LEU A 15 0.38 2.14 9.45
N VAL A 16 0.73 0.87 9.27
CA VAL A 16 0.00 -0.09 8.42
C VAL A 16 -1.00 -0.77 9.35
N LEU A 17 -2.16 -0.14 9.52
CA LEU A 17 -3.35 -0.81 10.02
C LEU A 17 -4.40 -0.71 8.92
N ALA A 18 -4.45 -1.78 8.12
CA ALA A 18 -5.49 -2.23 7.18
C ALA A 18 -4.80 -2.92 5.99
N GLY A 19 -4.53 -4.23 6.14
CA GLY A 19 -3.84 -5.01 5.12
C GLY A 19 -3.83 -6.50 5.39
N CYS A 20 -4.92 -7.10 5.91
CA CYS A 20 -5.05 -8.54 6.08
C CYS A 20 -6.48 -9.05 5.81
N ALA A 21 -6.82 -9.22 4.52
CA ALA A 21 -7.63 -10.30 3.93
C ALA A 21 -7.73 -9.98 2.40
N GLY A 22 -7.34 -10.82 1.45
CA GLY A 22 -7.58 -12.25 1.33
C GLY A 22 -8.48 -12.52 0.11
N PHE A 23 -8.12 -12.03 -1.08
CA PHE A 23 -8.84 -12.32 -2.32
C PHE A 23 -8.34 -13.64 -2.91
N ALA A 24 -9.17 -14.69 -2.86
CA ALA A 24 -8.96 -15.90 -3.64
C ALA A 24 -9.52 -15.70 -5.06
N PRO A 25 -8.83 -16.15 -6.14
CA PRO A 25 -9.38 -16.11 -7.48
C PRO A 25 -10.40 -17.26 -7.65
N SER A 26 -11.66 -16.93 -7.94
CA SER A 26 -12.61 -17.88 -8.52
C SER A 26 -12.67 -17.65 -10.02
N ASP A 27 -12.17 -18.62 -10.79
CA ASP A 27 -12.32 -18.67 -12.23
C ASP A 27 -13.79 -18.69 -12.66
N ALA A 28 -14.09 -17.77 -13.58
CA ALA A 28 -15.04 -17.83 -14.69
C ALA A 28 -16.30 -18.72 -14.57
N ASP A 29 -17.46 -18.06 -14.48
CA ASP A 29 -18.51 -18.14 -15.52
C ASP A 29 -19.53 -17.00 -15.32
N ASP A 30 -19.48 -15.97 -16.17
CA ASP A 30 -20.62 -15.07 -16.41
C ASP A 30 -21.50 -15.71 -17.50
N PRO A 31 -22.79 -15.96 -17.24
CA PRO A 31 -23.79 -15.05 -17.76
C PRO A 31 -24.97 -14.92 -16.80
N GLY A 32 -24.94 -13.87 -15.98
CA GLY A 32 -26.02 -13.59 -15.05
C GLY A 32 -25.98 -12.16 -14.59
N ASN A 33 -26.45 -11.24 -15.42
CA ASN A 33 -26.91 -9.91 -15.02
C ASN A 33 -28.05 -10.04 -14.00
N GLU A 34 -27.72 -10.47 -12.78
CA GLU A 34 -28.49 -10.19 -11.59
C GLU A 34 -28.08 -8.79 -11.18
N THR A 35 -28.67 -7.81 -11.85
CA THR A 35 -28.99 -6.54 -11.22
C THR A 35 -29.92 -6.88 -10.05
N GLY A 36 -29.31 -7.37 -8.96
CA GLY A 36 -29.95 -7.57 -7.68
C GLY A 36 -30.53 -6.24 -7.31
N SER A 37 -31.82 -6.11 -7.55
CA SER A 37 -32.55 -4.89 -7.28
C SER A 37 -32.46 -4.66 -5.77
N ILE A 38 -31.54 -3.81 -5.34
CA ILE A 38 -31.60 -3.15 -4.03
C ILE A 38 -32.73 -2.09 -4.12
N ALA A 39 -33.91 -2.51 -4.59
CA ALA A 39 -35.16 -1.80 -4.43
C ALA A 39 -35.84 -2.33 -3.15
N GLY A 40 -35.06 -2.41 -2.07
CA GLY A 40 -35.64 -2.25 -0.75
C GLY A 40 -35.94 -0.76 -0.60
N ASP A 41 -37.21 -0.43 -0.39
CA ASP A 41 -37.67 0.85 0.16
C ASP A 41 -36.62 1.37 1.17
N PRO A 42 -36.27 2.67 1.22
CA PRO A 42 -35.30 3.19 2.18
C PRO A 42 -35.83 2.92 3.58
N THR A 43 -35.42 1.78 4.14
CA THR A 43 -35.66 1.45 5.53
C THR A 43 -34.98 2.55 6.32
N ALA A 44 -35.74 3.08 7.28
CA ALA A 44 -35.33 3.91 8.41
C ALA A 44 -33.85 3.72 8.80
N PRO A 45 -33.21 4.72 9.42
CA PRO A 45 -31.83 4.60 9.87
C PRO A 45 -31.61 3.30 10.63
N TYR A 46 -30.40 2.76 10.53
CA TYR A 46 -30.07 1.59 11.31
C TYR A 46 -30.30 1.87 12.78
N ASP A 47 -31.15 1.09 13.45
CA ASP A 47 -31.33 1.20 14.90
C ASP A 47 -30.00 0.97 15.65
N ALA A 48 -29.09 0.19 15.04
CA ALA A 48 -27.68 0.08 15.40
C ALA A 48 -26.86 0.02 14.09
N LEU A 49 -25.72 0.71 14.03
CA LEU A 49 -24.87 0.71 12.83
C LEU A 49 -24.48 -0.73 12.46
N PRO A 50 -24.61 -1.16 11.19
CA PRO A 50 -24.12 -2.48 10.77
C PRO A 50 -22.59 -2.48 10.77
N ASP A 51 -21.99 -3.62 10.44
CA ASP A 51 -20.55 -3.73 10.25
C ASP A 51 -20.01 -2.72 9.22
N GLY A 52 -18.75 -2.37 9.37
CA GLY A 52 -18.03 -1.38 8.60
C GLY A 52 -18.05 -1.69 7.11
N GLU A 53 -17.86 -2.95 6.73
CA GLU A 53 -17.95 -3.39 5.34
C GLU A 53 -19.31 -3.06 4.74
N THR A 54 -20.40 -3.43 5.40
CA THR A 54 -21.77 -3.10 4.97
C THR A 54 -22.00 -1.59 4.86
N VAL A 55 -21.49 -0.78 5.79
CA VAL A 55 -21.60 0.69 5.71
C VAL A 55 -20.88 1.23 4.49
N VAL A 56 -19.62 0.82 4.30
CA VAL A 56 -18.75 1.32 3.24
C VAL A 56 -19.23 0.86 1.86
N GLU A 57 -19.62 -0.41 1.70
CA GLU A 57 -20.18 -0.93 0.44
C GLU A 57 -21.44 -0.18 0.02
N ARG A 58 -22.39 0.00 0.94
CA ARG A 58 -23.61 0.76 0.65
C ARG A 58 -23.31 2.20 0.30
N HIS A 59 -22.35 2.83 0.98
CA HIS A 59 -21.92 4.17 0.64
C HIS A 59 -21.33 4.24 -0.78
N ARG A 60 -20.40 3.34 -1.12
CA ARG A 60 -19.81 3.23 -2.47
C ARG A 60 -20.86 3.04 -3.54
N ASP A 61 -21.80 2.12 -3.33
CA ASP A 61 -22.86 1.82 -4.29
C ASP A 61 -23.76 3.04 -4.53
N ARG A 62 -24.06 3.81 -3.47
CA ARG A 62 -24.80 5.07 -3.58
C ARG A 62 -24.02 6.13 -4.34
N LEU A 63 -22.72 6.30 -4.07
CA LEU A 63 -21.90 7.25 -4.81
C LEU A 63 -21.76 6.88 -6.29
N ARG A 64 -21.53 5.60 -6.60
CA ARG A 64 -21.48 5.07 -7.97
C ARG A 64 -22.81 5.27 -8.69
N SER A 65 -23.92 4.97 -8.03
CA SER A 65 -25.26 5.17 -8.59
C SER A 65 -25.59 6.65 -8.84
N ALA A 66 -25.08 7.55 -8.00
CA ALA A 66 -25.22 9.00 -8.20
C ALA A 66 -24.37 9.52 -9.37
N GLY A 67 -23.30 8.81 -9.73
CA GLY A 67 -22.47 9.11 -10.91
C GLY A 67 -21.32 10.06 -10.63
N SER A 68 -21.42 10.98 -9.67
CA SER A 68 -20.32 11.89 -9.31
C SER A 68 -20.37 12.37 -7.86
N VAL A 69 -19.24 12.85 -7.33
CA VAL A 69 -19.14 13.40 -5.95
C VAL A 69 -17.91 14.30 -5.77
N THR A 70 -18.01 15.27 -4.88
CA THR A 70 -16.86 16.03 -4.33
C THR A 70 -16.56 15.54 -2.92
N ILE A 71 -15.29 15.20 -2.66
CA ILE A 71 -14.81 14.67 -1.40
C ILE A 71 -13.77 15.64 -0.83
N ASP A 72 -14.03 16.19 0.35
CA ASP A 72 -13.05 16.98 1.09
C ASP A 72 -12.48 16.14 2.23
N VAL A 73 -11.16 16.07 2.32
CA VAL A 73 -10.42 15.36 3.36
C VAL A 73 -9.49 16.33 4.06
N GLU A 74 -9.64 16.45 5.37
CA GLU A 74 -8.71 17.13 6.25
C GLU A 74 -8.12 16.10 7.20
N SER A 75 -6.81 16.15 7.39
CA SER A 75 -6.12 15.29 8.35
C SER A 75 -5.05 16.07 9.07
N GLN A 76 -4.88 15.77 10.34
CA GLN A 76 -3.80 16.26 11.16
C GLN A 76 -3.19 15.09 11.90
N PHE A 77 -1.88 14.99 11.82
CA PHE A 77 -1.07 14.03 12.54
C PHE A 77 -0.08 14.80 13.40
N ARG A 78 -0.07 14.53 14.70
CA ARG A 78 0.79 15.22 15.66
C ARG A 78 1.52 14.20 16.50
N VAL A 79 2.85 14.17 16.37
CA VAL A 79 3.73 13.32 17.17
C VAL A 79 4.41 14.18 18.21
N ILE A 80 4.29 13.77 19.47
CA ILE A 80 4.89 14.42 20.63
C ILE A 80 5.85 13.41 21.24
N GLY A 81 7.14 13.59 20.98
CA GLY A 81 8.22 12.81 21.58
C GLY A 81 8.84 13.51 22.79
N PRO A 82 9.86 12.90 23.41
CA PRO A 82 10.55 13.48 24.57
C PRO A 82 11.33 14.76 24.23
N ASP A 83 11.86 14.85 23.00
CA ASP A 83 12.75 15.93 22.58
C ASP A 83 12.15 16.84 21.49
N ASP A 84 11.08 16.41 20.83
CA ASP A 84 10.50 17.09 19.67
C ASP A 84 8.98 16.95 19.55
N GLU A 85 8.39 17.92 18.84
CA GLU A 85 6.98 17.89 18.44
C GLU A 85 6.91 18.13 16.94
N ARG A 86 6.24 17.21 16.23
CA ARG A 86 5.98 17.32 14.80
C ARG A 86 4.48 17.39 14.56
N ILE A 87 4.05 18.37 13.77
CA ILE A 87 2.66 18.48 13.33
C ILE A 87 2.64 18.48 11.81
N GLU A 88 1.91 17.53 11.25
CA GLU A 88 1.64 17.41 9.83
C GLU A 88 0.15 17.66 9.61
N ARG A 89 -0.16 18.46 8.60
CA ARG A 89 -1.54 18.75 8.20
C ARG A 89 -1.66 18.52 6.71
N THR A 90 -2.70 17.80 6.32
CA THR A 90 -3.01 17.58 4.92
C THR A 90 -4.47 17.90 4.71
N ASN A 91 -4.71 18.85 3.81
CA ASN A 91 -6.04 19.13 3.28
C ASN A 91 -6.05 18.68 1.84
N ARG A 92 -7.17 18.13 1.38
CA ARG A 92 -7.30 17.63 0.03
C ARG A 92 -8.76 17.70 -0.40
N THR A 93 -8.98 18.10 -1.64
CA THR A 93 -10.29 17.98 -2.29
C THR A 93 -10.13 17.04 -3.47
N ALA A 94 -11.09 16.14 -3.66
CA ALA A 94 -11.18 15.28 -4.82
C ALA A 94 -12.55 15.42 -5.47
N GLU A 95 -12.57 15.53 -6.78
CA GLU A 95 -13.77 15.47 -7.60
C GLU A 95 -13.74 14.15 -8.36
N LEU A 96 -14.84 13.40 -8.32
CA LEU A 96 -14.91 12.04 -8.85
C LEU A 96 -16.13 11.87 -9.75
N ASP A 97 -15.90 11.26 -10.91
CA ASP A 97 -16.91 10.93 -11.93
C ASP A 97 -16.86 9.42 -12.19
N TYR A 98 -17.87 8.72 -11.67
CA TYR A 98 -18.11 7.28 -11.83
C TYR A 98 -18.80 6.92 -13.15
N THR A 99 -19.17 7.89 -13.99
CA THR A 99 -19.83 7.61 -15.28
C THR A 99 -18.85 7.09 -16.34
N THR A 100 -17.54 7.14 -16.07
CA THR A 100 -16.49 6.57 -16.92
C THR A 100 -15.85 5.33 -16.31
N SER A 101 -15.24 4.50 -17.16
CA SER A 101 -14.48 3.32 -16.75
C SER A 101 -13.06 3.37 -17.35
N PRO A 102 -12.00 3.52 -16.53
CA PRO A 102 -12.05 3.81 -15.09
C PRO A 102 -12.69 5.18 -14.77
N PRO A 103 -13.12 5.41 -13.50
CA PRO A 103 -13.62 6.69 -13.05
C PRO A 103 -12.62 7.82 -13.29
N ARG A 104 -13.11 9.00 -13.67
CA ARG A 104 -12.27 10.21 -13.78
C ARG A 104 -12.20 10.90 -12.43
N ARG A 105 -11.03 11.38 -12.07
CA ARG A 105 -10.79 12.03 -10.79
C ARG A 105 -9.81 13.19 -10.92
N LEU A 106 -10.17 14.32 -10.34
CA LEU A 106 -9.27 15.44 -10.12
C LEU A 106 -9.01 15.55 -8.62
N VAL A 107 -7.75 15.56 -8.21
CA VAL A 107 -7.33 15.71 -6.80
C VAL A 107 -6.54 16.99 -6.67
N VAL A 108 -6.88 17.80 -5.68
CA VAL A 108 -6.17 19.02 -5.33
C VAL A 108 -5.72 18.89 -3.87
N ASP A 109 -4.41 18.89 -3.65
CA ASP A 109 -3.83 18.91 -2.30
C ASP A 109 -3.72 20.35 -1.78
N GLY A 110 -3.63 20.48 -0.45
CA GLY A 110 -3.50 21.76 0.24
C GLY A 110 -2.20 22.52 -0.05
N ASP A 111 -1.20 21.87 -0.64
CA ASP A 111 0.03 22.49 -1.15
C ASP A 111 -0.12 23.03 -2.59
N GLY A 112 -1.30 22.86 -3.19
CA GLY A 112 -1.61 23.25 -4.57
C GLY A 112 -1.17 22.23 -5.63
N THR A 113 -0.77 21.02 -5.23
CA THR A 113 -0.54 19.92 -6.18
C THR A 113 -1.87 19.43 -6.74
N GLU A 114 -1.96 19.33 -8.06
CA GLU A 114 -3.13 18.83 -8.78
C GLU A 114 -2.80 17.48 -9.43
N ARG A 115 -3.68 16.49 -9.30
CA ARG A 115 -3.56 15.18 -9.95
C ARG A 115 -4.81 14.89 -10.76
N TRP A 116 -4.61 14.54 -12.03
CA TRP A 116 -5.65 14.00 -12.89
C TRP A 116 -5.46 12.48 -12.98
N LEU A 117 -6.48 11.73 -12.60
CA LEU A 117 -6.55 10.29 -12.75
C LEU A 117 -7.70 9.97 -13.70
N GLY A 118 -7.40 9.33 -14.82
CA GLY A 118 -8.41 9.12 -15.85
C GLY A 118 -8.10 7.93 -16.74
N PRO A 119 -9.03 7.57 -17.64
CA PRO A 119 -8.93 6.38 -18.49
C PRO A 119 -7.75 6.41 -19.47
N GLU A 120 -7.25 7.60 -19.81
CA GLU A 120 -6.16 7.78 -20.76
C GLU A 120 -4.79 7.71 -20.08
N ARG A 121 -4.59 8.52 -19.04
CA ARG A 121 -3.31 8.64 -18.31
C ARG A 121 -3.51 9.33 -16.97
N ASN A 122 -2.66 8.97 -16.01
CA ASN A 122 -2.53 9.67 -14.74
C ASN A 122 -1.44 10.73 -14.84
N LEU A 123 -1.75 11.98 -14.53
CA LEU A 123 -0.81 13.10 -14.60
C LEU A 123 -0.84 13.94 -13.32
N THR A 124 0.29 14.52 -12.95
CA THR A 124 0.43 15.36 -11.75
C THR A 124 1.12 16.68 -12.08
N LYS A 125 0.54 17.79 -11.59
CA LYS A 125 1.10 19.13 -11.66
C LYS A 125 1.42 19.62 -10.25
N ARG A 126 2.69 19.97 -9.99
CA ARG A 126 3.11 20.57 -8.72
C ARG A 126 3.18 22.09 -8.86
N SER A 127 2.58 22.82 -7.91
CA SER A 127 2.59 24.29 -7.91
C SER A 127 3.98 24.91 -7.69
N PHE A 128 4.94 24.16 -7.13
CA PHE A 128 6.34 24.57 -7.00
C PHE A 128 7.19 24.12 -8.21
N GLY A 129 7.02 24.82 -9.33
CA GLY A 129 8.06 25.00 -10.35
C GLY A 129 8.50 23.81 -11.20
N GLY A 130 7.73 22.71 -11.26
CA GLY A 130 8.00 21.62 -12.20
C GLY A 130 6.90 20.57 -12.21
N TYR A 131 6.56 20.06 -13.39
CA TYR A 131 5.74 18.87 -13.54
C TYR A 131 6.59 17.66 -13.12
N SER A 132 6.02 16.77 -12.31
CA SER A 132 6.71 15.56 -11.85
C SER A 132 5.74 14.39 -12.00
N ARG A 133 6.21 13.32 -12.64
CA ARG A 133 5.55 12.02 -12.65
C ARG A 133 5.65 11.47 -11.22
N THR A 134 4.54 11.26 -10.55
CA THR A 134 4.52 10.55 -9.27
C THR A 134 3.47 9.46 -9.38
N THR A 135 3.95 8.22 -9.34
CA THR A 135 3.17 7.00 -9.20
C THR A 135 2.96 6.79 -7.70
N GLY A 136 1.72 6.83 -7.26
CA GLY A 136 1.36 6.68 -5.86
C GLY A 136 -0.15 6.80 -5.69
N SER A 137 -0.85 5.68 -5.73
CA SER A 137 -2.28 5.60 -5.48
C SER A 137 -2.52 5.72 -3.97
N ILE A 138 -3.03 6.86 -3.54
CA ILE A 138 -3.87 6.88 -2.34
C ILE A 138 -5.30 6.73 -2.85
N ASP A 139 -5.92 5.60 -2.51
CA ASP A 139 -7.33 5.30 -2.76
C ASP A 139 -8.24 6.21 -1.91
N LEU A 140 -8.30 7.47 -2.32
CA LEU A 140 -9.24 8.47 -1.78
C LEU A 140 -10.67 8.24 -2.22
N VAL A 141 -10.92 7.23 -3.06
CA VAL A 141 -12.25 6.93 -3.60
C VAL A 141 -13.22 6.60 -2.46
N ASP A 142 -12.72 5.98 -1.39
CA ASP A 142 -13.59 5.50 -0.33
C ASP A 142 -13.57 6.35 0.93
N GLY A 143 -12.44 6.97 1.30
CA GLY A 143 -12.31 7.88 2.44
C GLY A 143 -12.65 7.30 3.82
N LEU A 144 -13.31 6.14 3.85
CA LEU A 144 -13.78 5.37 4.98
C LEU A 144 -13.07 4.03 4.92
N ASP A 145 -12.57 3.61 6.07
CA ASP A 145 -11.99 2.30 6.26
C ASP A 145 -13.00 1.45 7.05
N PRO A 146 -13.47 0.31 6.52
CA PRO A 146 -14.42 -0.55 7.23
C PRO A 146 -13.85 -1.01 8.58
N ASP A 147 -12.56 -1.32 8.66
CA ASP A 147 -11.92 -1.79 9.88
C ASP A 147 -11.97 -0.71 10.96
N THR A 148 -11.71 0.55 10.60
CA THR A 148 -11.88 1.70 11.51
C THR A 148 -13.33 1.83 12.03
N ILE A 149 -14.34 1.54 11.20
CA ILE A 149 -15.75 1.60 11.63
C ILE A 149 -16.04 0.48 12.63
N ASP A 150 -15.59 -0.75 12.35
CA ASP A 150 -15.79 -1.92 13.22
C ASP A 150 -15.01 -1.82 14.52
N PHE A 151 -13.84 -1.18 14.48
CA PHE A 151 -12.98 -0.95 15.63
C PHE A 151 -13.60 -0.01 16.68
N LEU A 152 -14.62 0.78 16.31
CA LEU A 152 -15.18 1.84 17.16
C LEU A 152 -16.56 1.47 17.71
N ALA A 153 -16.76 1.70 19.02
CA ALA A 153 -18.05 1.48 19.67
C ALA A 153 -19.05 2.62 19.36
N PHE A 154 -19.82 2.51 18.29
CA PHE A 154 -20.79 3.53 17.89
C PHE A 154 -22.12 3.46 18.65
N ASP A 155 -22.49 4.57 19.29
CA ASP A 155 -23.84 4.85 19.77
C ASP A 155 -24.65 5.63 18.72
N GLY A 156 -25.93 5.32 18.58
CA GLY A 156 -26.84 6.01 17.65
C GLY A 156 -28.04 5.15 17.27
N PRO A 157 -28.83 5.59 16.26
CA PRO A 157 -28.74 6.86 15.55
C PRO A 157 -29.36 8.01 16.36
N THR A 158 -28.79 9.21 16.26
CA THR A 158 -29.49 10.46 16.59
C THR A 158 -29.93 11.16 15.31
N GLU A 159 -31.24 11.32 15.10
CA GLU A 159 -31.76 12.11 14.00
C GLU A 159 -31.38 13.59 14.16
N ILE A 160 -30.86 14.19 13.10
CA ILE A 160 -30.49 15.60 12.99
C ILE A 160 -31.04 16.16 11.67
N ASP A 161 -31.51 17.41 11.68
CA ASP A 161 -31.93 18.10 10.45
C ASP A 161 -30.72 18.82 9.83
N ARG A 162 -30.45 18.53 8.56
CA ARG A 162 -29.34 19.13 7.81
C ARG A 162 -29.73 19.24 6.34
N ASP A 163 -29.46 20.40 5.75
CA ASP A 163 -29.73 20.68 4.32
C ASP A 163 -31.19 20.40 3.88
N GLY A 164 -32.14 20.56 4.81
CA GLY A 164 -33.58 20.42 4.55
C GLY A 164 -34.12 18.99 4.57
N GLY A 165 -33.37 18.04 5.13
CA GLY A 165 -33.79 16.64 5.27
C GLY A 165 -33.18 15.92 6.47
N PRO A 166 -33.78 14.78 6.87
CA PRO A 166 -33.29 14.00 8.02
C PRO A 166 -31.96 13.35 7.69
N HIS A 167 -31.02 13.50 8.63
CA HIS A 167 -29.74 12.81 8.66
C HIS A 167 -29.59 12.10 10.01
N TYR A 168 -28.71 11.12 10.06
CA TYR A 168 -28.55 10.24 11.21
C TYR A 168 -27.11 10.24 11.65
N ARG A 169 -26.89 10.66 12.90
CA ARG A 169 -25.56 10.77 13.49
C ARG A 169 -25.31 9.60 14.43
N TYR A 170 -24.20 8.93 14.21
CA TYR A 170 -23.61 7.93 15.10
C TYR A 170 -22.36 8.51 15.72
N ARG A 171 -22.07 8.18 16.99
CA ARG A 171 -20.92 8.68 17.73
C ARG A 171 -20.23 7.55 18.45
N ALA A 172 -18.92 7.47 18.31
CA ALA A 172 -18.09 6.60 19.14
C ALA A 172 -17.25 7.46 20.09
N THR A 173 -17.08 6.99 21.32
CA THR A 173 -16.21 7.62 22.34
C THR A 173 -15.19 6.65 22.92
N GLY A 174 -14.96 5.53 22.23
CA GLY A 174 -14.00 4.51 22.59
C GLY A 174 -13.93 3.43 21.50
N ILE A 175 -13.05 2.47 21.75
CA ILE A 175 -12.88 1.26 20.94
C ILE A 175 -13.99 0.26 21.29
N ASP A 176 -14.41 -0.54 20.32
CA ASP A 176 -15.27 -1.69 20.60
C ASP A 176 -14.51 -2.73 21.47
N PRO A 177 -15.08 -3.16 22.61
CA PRO A 177 -14.44 -4.15 23.49
C PRO A 177 -14.04 -5.47 22.80
N ALA A 178 -14.65 -5.83 21.67
CA ALA A 178 -14.26 -7.00 20.88
C ALA A 178 -12.84 -6.86 20.27
N PHE A 179 -12.35 -5.63 20.14
CA PHE A 179 -11.02 -5.30 19.61
C PHE A 179 -10.04 -4.85 20.70
N GLU A 180 -10.42 -4.92 21.99
CA GLU A 180 -9.47 -4.73 23.09
C GLU A 180 -8.37 -5.81 23.02
N GLY A 181 -7.15 -5.40 22.67
CA GLY A 181 -5.99 -6.30 22.49
C GLY A 181 -5.73 -6.74 21.05
N ALA A 182 -6.40 -6.13 20.06
CA ALA A 182 -6.09 -6.36 18.64
C ALA A 182 -4.71 -5.79 18.21
N PHE A 183 -4.13 -4.91 19.03
CA PHE A 183 -2.75 -4.45 18.83
C PHE A 183 -1.82 -5.51 19.42
N GLU A 184 -1.15 -6.25 18.53
CA GLU A 184 -0.24 -7.35 18.89
C GLU A 184 1.02 -6.88 19.62
N ASP A 185 1.29 -5.56 19.59
CA ASP A 185 2.42 -4.95 20.28
C ASP A 185 1.94 -4.29 21.58
N ASP A 186 2.34 -4.86 22.73
CA ASP A 186 2.06 -4.35 24.09
C ASP A 186 2.58 -2.91 24.30
N SER A 187 3.39 -2.39 23.38
CA SER A 187 3.97 -1.05 23.45
C SER A 187 2.96 0.06 23.09
N GLU A 188 2.02 -0.19 22.18
CA GLU A 188 1.07 0.81 21.71
C GLU A 188 -0.28 0.70 22.45
N THR A 189 -0.58 1.70 23.27
CA THR A 189 -1.86 1.81 23.97
C THR A 189 -2.71 2.91 23.36
N VAL A 190 -3.96 2.59 22.98
CA VAL A 190 -4.93 3.61 22.59
C VAL A 190 -5.51 4.27 23.84
N GLU A 191 -5.13 5.51 24.11
CA GLU A 191 -5.67 6.28 25.23
C GLU A 191 -7.06 6.86 24.95
N ASN A 192 -7.30 7.24 23.70
CA ASN A 192 -8.54 7.86 23.29
C ASN A 192 -8.86 7.49 21.84
N ALA A 193 -10.10 7.11 21.60
CA ALA A 193 -10.66 6.96 20.27
C ALA A 193 -12.04 7.62 20.27
N SER A 194 -12.31 8.45 19.26
CA SER A 194 -13.63 9.03 19.08
C SER A 194 -13.93 9.21 17.61
N ALA A 195 -15.20 9.03 17.25
CA ALA A 195 -15.65 9.31 15.90
C ALA A 195 -17.07 9.84 15.85
N THR A 196 -17.41 10.49 14.75
CA THR A 196 -18.76 10.91 14.40
C THR A 196 -19.00 10.58 12.95
N LEU A 197 -20.02 9.77 12.70
CA LEU A 197 -20.44 9.38 11.35
C LEU A 197 -21.85 9.94 11.10
N VAL A 198 -22.07 10.59 9.95
CA VAL A 198 -23.36 11.18 9.59
C VAL A 198 -23.84 10.60 8.27
N LEU A 199 -24.99 9.94 8.30
CA LEU A 199 -25.62 9.28 7.15
C LEU A 199 -26.89 10.01 6.72
N ARG A 200 -27.23 9.91 5.43
CA ARG A 200 -28.58 10.13 4.91
C ARG A 200 -29.46 8.91 5.15
N SER A 201 -30.77 9.06 4.96
CA SER A 201 -31.73 7.94 5.04
C SER A 201 -31.50 6.82 4.04
N ASP A 202 -30.76 7.07 2.96
CA ASP A 202 -30.44 6.07 1.92
C ASP A 202 -29.14 5.29 2.21
N GLY A 203 -28.49 5.56 3.34
CA GLY A 203 -27.22 4.95 3.75
C GLY A 203 -25.97 5.73 3.29
N THR A 204 -26.12 6.81 2.55
CA THR A 204 -24.96 7.60 2.08
C THR A 204 -24.31 8.34 3.24
N VAL A 205 -23.02 8.10 3.48
CA VAL A 205 -22.21 8.90 4.41
C VAL A 205 -22.00 10.30 3.83
N VAL A 206 -22.32 11.33 4.62
CA VAL A 206 -22.16 12.75 4.26
C VAL A 206 -20.92 13.34 4.93
N SER A 207 -20.60 12.88 6.13
CA SER A 207 -19.35 13.23 6.80
C SER A 207 -18.94 12.17 7.82
N ALA A 208 -17.64 11.93 7.90
CA ALA A 208 -17.00 11.15 8.95
C ALA A 208 -15.92 12.00 9.60
N THR A 209 -15.82 11.98 10.92
CA THR A 209 -14.71 12.57 11.66
C THR A 209 -14.24 11.56 12.67
N GLU A 210 -12.93 11.34 12.73
CA GLU A 210 -12.28 10.44 13.67
C GLU A 210 -11.12 11.16 14.35
N SER A 211 -10.85 10.77 15.59
CA SER A 211 -9.69 11.21 16.34
C SER A 211 -9.22 10.08 17.24
N PHE A 212 -7.92 9.79 17.12
CA PHE A 212 -7.23 8.78 17.90
C PHE A 212 -6.06 9.40 18.64
N VAL A 213 -5.79 8.86 19.81
CA VAL A 213 -4.60 9.14 20.59
C VAL A 213 -3.96 7.82 20.95
N PHE A 214 -2.77 7.60 20.41
CA PHE A 214 -1.91 6.46 20.71
C PHE A 214 -0.76 6.91 21.60
N VAL A 215 -0.32 6.02 22.47
CA VAL A 215 0.89 6.21 23.28
C VAL A 215 1.75 4.96 23.17
N ASP A 216 3.01 5.18 22.79
CA ASP A 216 4.07 4.18 22.77
C ASP A 216 5.28 4.72 23.55
N GLY A 217 5.53 4.15 24.73
CA GLY A 217 6.56 4.60 25.64
C GLY A 217 6.44 6.09 26.02
N ASP A 218 7.44 6.88 25.65
CA ASP A 218 7.47 8.35 25.87
C ASP A 218 6.92 9.14 24.66
N THR A 219 6.38 8.47 23.65
CA THR A 219 5.83 9.08 22.43
C THR A 219 4.31 9.05 22.47
N ARG A 220 3.70 10.22 22.21
CA ARG A 220 2.24 10.36 22.03
C ARG A 220 1.94 10.75 20.60
N VAL A 221 1.03 10.03 19.97
CA VAL A 221 0.56 10.31 18.61
C VAL A 221 -0.91 10.71 18.67
N GLU A 222 -1.21 11.95 18.25
CA GLU A 222 -2.57 12.46 18.10
C GLU A 222 -2.91 12.52 16.61
N GLN A 223 -3.87 11.71 16.19
CA GLN A 223 -4.40 11.68 14.83
C GLN A 223 -5.82 12.25 14.83
N SER A 224 -6.13 13.05 13.82
CA SER A 224 -7.51 13.41 13.50
C SER A 224 -7.69 13.44 12.00
N ARG A 225 -8.84 12.96 11.54
CA ARG A 225 -9.23 12.99 10.13
C ARG A 225 -10.71 13.36 10.03
N SER A 226 -11.03 14.18 9.05
CA SER A 226 -12.39 14.57 8.70
C SER A 226 -12.58 14.40 7.21
N VAL A 227 -13.61 13.65 6.83
CA VAL A 227 -14.02 13.44 5.44
C VAL A 227 -15.43 14.00 5.27
N ARG A 228 -15.65 14.73 4.18
CA ARG A 228 -16.95 15.27 3.81
C ARG A 228 -17.26 14.93 2.35
N TYR A 229 -18.46 14.41 2.12
CA TYR A 229 -19.00 14.14 0.79
C TYR A 229 -20.04 15.21 0.46
N ALA A 230 -19.84 15.92 -0.65
CA ALA A 230 -20.68 17.01 -1.12
C ALA A 230 -21.01 16.84 -2.62
N ASN A 231 -22.04 17.56 -3.10
CA ASN A 231 -22.42 17.59 -4.51
C ASN A 231 -22.63 16.20 -5.15
N VAL A 232 -23.13 15.23 -4.37
CA VAL A 232 -23.38 13.85 -4.82
C VAL A 232 -24.37 13.85 -5.99
N GLY A 233 -23.92 13.43 -7.17
CA GLY A 233 -24.65 13.44 -8.44
C GLY A 233 -24.68 14.78 -9.16
N GLU A 234 -23.99 15.78 -8.64
CA GLU A 234 -23.96 17.16 -9.17
C GLU A 234 -22.55 17.64 -9.52
N THR A 235 -21.50 16.93 -9.07
CA THR A 235 -20.11 17.25 -9.40
C THR A 235 -19.83 17.07 -10.88
N ASP A 236 -19.23 18.08 -11.51
CA ASP A 236 -18.76 18.05 -12.90
C ASP A 236 -17.24 17.95 -12.92
N VAL A 237 -16.72 16.77 -13.27
CA VAL A 237 -15.27 16.52 -13.30
C VAL A 237 -14.73 16.81 -14.69
N THR A 238 -14.17 18.01 -14.83
CA THR A 238 -13.62 18.46 -16.11
C THR A 238 -12.11 18.24 -16.17
N ARG A 239 -11.62 17.86 -17.36
CA ARG A 239 -10.19 17.77 -17.63
C ARG A 239 -9.55 19.14 -17.40
N PRO A 240 -8.48 19.25 -16.60
CA PRO A 240 -7.86 20.54 -16.34
C PRO A 240 -7.07 21.05 -17.56
N ASP A 241 -6.98 22.38 -17.70
CA ASP A 241 -6.33 23.04 -18.85
C ASP A 241 -4.86 22.64 -19.04
N TRP A 242 -4.17 22.27 -17.94
CA TRP A 242 -2.77 21.84 -17.98
C TRP A 242 -2.59 20.41 -18.50
N TYR A 243 -3.66 19.62 -18.62
CA TYR A 243 -3.58 18.21 -19.00
C TYR A 243 -2.90 18.01 -20.35
N GLU A 244 -3.29 18.77 -21.38
CA GLU A 244 -2.74 18.61 -22.74
C GLU A 244 -1.26 19.00 -22.81
N GLU A 245 -0.86 20.05 -22.08
CA GLU A 245 0.55 20.46 -21.97
C GLU A 245 1.37 19.37 -21.26
N ALA A 246 0.90 18.89 -20.10
CA ALA A 246 1.55 17.82 -19.38
C ALA A 246 1.59 16.51 -20.20
N LEU A 247 0.54 16.22 -20.97
CA LEU A 247 0.50 15.06 -21.86
C LEU A 247 1.54 15.19 -22.98
N ALA A 248 1.67 16.38 -23.61
CA ALA A 248 2.65 16.63 -24.66
C ALA A 248 4.11 16.61 -24.14
N GLU A 249 4.33 17.07 -22.91
CA GLU A 249 5.65 17.00 -22.25
C GLU A 249 6.02 15.58 -21.80
N THR A 250 5.00 14.75 -21.53
CA THR A 250 5.16 13.33 -21.18
C THR A 250 4.97 12.40 -22.37
N ASP A 251 4.71 12.94 -23.56
CA ASP A 251 4.61 12.20 -24.82
C ASP A 251 6.04 11.74 -25.15
N PRO A 252 6.28 10.44 -25.30
CA PRO A 252 7.61 9.89 -25.24
C PRO A 252 8.47 10.46 -26.38
N LEU A 253 9.66 10.94 -26.01
CA LEU A 253 10.80 10.82 -26.91
C LEU A 253 10.80 9.38 -27.44
N PRO A 254 11.03 9.17 -28.75
CA PRO A 254 10.79 7.89 -29.43
C PRO A 254 11.21 6.71 -28.56
N HIS A 255 10.28 5.76 -28.36
CA HIS A 255 10.43 4.52 -27.60
C HIS A 255 11.62 3.69 -28.11
N GLU A 256 12.83 4.11 -27.78
CA GLU A 256 14.01 3.29 -27.92
C GLU A 256 14.02 2.39 -26.69
N THR A 257 13.75 1.12 -26.91
CA THR A 257 14.00 0.11 -25.89
C THR A 257 15.51 0.05 -25.68
N VAL A 258 15.96 0.35 -24.47
CA VAL A 258 17.36 0.26 -24.06
C VAL A 258 17.47 -0.87 -23.05
N THR A 259 18.52 -1.67 -23.19
CA THR A 259 18.95 -2.63 -22.17
C THR A 259 20.11 -2.01 -21.42
N GLU A 260 19.95 -1.75 -20.13
CA GLU A 260 21.04 -1.36 -19.24
C GLU A 260 21.37 -2.50 -18.30
N THR A 261 22.66 -2.81 -18.18
CA THR A 261 23.16 -3.80 -17.23
C THR A 261 23.67 -3.06 -16.01
N LEU A 262 23.00 -3.28 -14.88
CA LEU A 262 23.37 -2.73 -13.58
C LEU A 262 24.20 -3.77 -12.83
N GLU A 263 25.48 -3.47 -12.59
CA GLU A 263 26.31 -4.25 -11.67
C GLU A 263 25.97 -3.85 -10.24
N ILE A 264 25.61 -4.82 -9.39
CA ILE A 264 25.33 -4.57 -7.97
C ILE A 264 26.62 -4.86 -7.19
N PRO A 265 27.40 -3.84 -6.80
CA PRO A 265 28.81 -3.99 -6.41
C PRO A 265 29.04 -4.80 -5.14
N GLU A 266 27.99 -5.04 -4.37
CA GLU A 266 28.03 -5.77 -3.10
C GLU A 266 27.42 -7.17 -3.20
N SER A 267 27.09 -7.67 -4.39
CA SER A 267 26.39 -8.97 -4.52
C SER A 267 26.85 -9.88 -5.66
N ASN A 268 27.85 -9.46 -6.46
CA ASN A 268 28.19 -10.06 -7.76
C ASN A 268 26.99 -10.29 -8.70
N ALA A 269 25.83 -9.68 -8.43
CA ALA A 269 24.66 -9.80 -9.28
C ALA A 269 24.69 -8.75 -10.40
N THR A 270 24.16 -9.13 -11.56
CA THR A 270 23.93 -8.21 -12.67
C THR A 270 22.45 -8.22 -13.05
N LEU A 271 21.84 -7.03 -13.01
CA LEU A 271 20.45 -6.87 -13.42
C LEU A 271 20.43 -6.25 -14.82
N ALA A 272 19.92 -7.00 -15.80
CA ALA A 272 19.69 -6.48 -17.14
C ALA A 272 18.25 -5.97 -17.25
N VAL A 273 18.08 -4.66 -17.14
CA VAL A 273 16.76 -4.02 -17.27
C VAL A 273 16.57 -3.61 -18.71
N THR A 274 15.57 -4.21 -19.37
CA THR A 274 15.15 -3.82 -20.72
C THR A 274 13.85 -3.04 -20.61
N GLY A 275 13.87 -1.77 -21.02
CA GLY A 275 12.66 -0.96 -21.13
C GLY A 275 12.90 0.35 -21.86
N GLU A 276 11.97 1.27 -21.74
CA GLU A 276 12.06 2.53 -22.49
C GLU A 276 13.20 3.40 -21.96
N ALA A 277 14.03 3.95 -22.85
CA ALA A 277 15.25 4.70 -22.53
C ALA A 277 15.09 5.83 -21.47
N GLY A 278 13.87 6.31 -21.23
CA GLY A 278 13.56 7.32 -20.22
C GLY A 278 13.21 6.76 -18.83
N ASP A 279 12.83 5.49 -18.73
CA ASP A 279 12.40 4.84 -17.49
C ASP A 279 13.53 3.99 -16.86
N VAL A 280 14.67 3.82 -17.54
CA VAL A 280 15.82 3.00 -17.07
C VAL A 280 16.78 3.80 -16.15
N ALA A 281 16.47 5.06 -15.80
CA ALA A 281 17.43 5.96 -15.15
C ALA A 281 17.67 5.74 -13.62
N SER A 282 18.95 5.46 -13.29
CA SER A 282 19.78 5.84 -12.13
C SER A 282 19.35 5.68 -10.65
N ASP A 283 18.11 5.37 -10.31
CA ASP A 283 17.70 5.24 -8.88
C ASP A 283 17.86 3.83 -8.29
N TYR A 284 18.49 2.91 -9.02
CA TYR A 284 18.82 1.58 -8.53
C TYR A 284 20.06 1.63 -7.62
N GLY A 285 19.85 1.87 -6.33
CA GLY A 285 20.86 1.70 -5.29
C GLY A 285 20.67 0.39 -4.51
N PRO A 286 21.74 -0.28 -4.04
CA PRO A 286 21.58 -1.33 -3.05
C PRO A 286 20.90 -0.71 -1.81
N HIS A 287 19.78 -1.28 -1.38
CA HIS A 287 19.19 -0.97 -0.08
C HIS A 287 19.65 -2.05 0.90
N PRO A 288 20.64 -1.76 1.76
CA PRO A 288 21.10 -2.72 2.75
C PRO A 288 20.15 -2.60 3.93
N THR A 289 19.17 -3.51 4.00
CA THR A 289 18.85 -4.33 5.17
C THR A 289 17.46 -4.92 4.99
N PHE A 290 17.43 -6.22 4.73
CA PHE A 290 16.25 -7.04 4.98
C PHE A 290 16.15 -7.25 6.49
N ASP A 291 15.12 -6.67 7.12
CA ASP A 291 14.71 -7.01 8.48
C ASP A 291 13.41 -7.83 8.37
N PRO A 292 13.49 -9.17 8.38
CA PRO A 292 12.32 -10.04 8.38
C PRO A 292 11.66 -10.01 9.77
N ALA A 293 11.28 -8.84 10.24
CA ALA A 293 10.51 -8.69 11.47
C ALA A 293 9.09 -9.22 11.21
N GLY A 294 8.90 -10.54 11.37
CA GLY A 294 7.56 -11.13 11.50
C GLY A 294 7.42 -12.58 11.05
N THR A 295 8.12 -13.04 10.01
CA THR A 295 7.72 -14.29 9.32
C THR A 295 8.75 -15.41 9.29
N PHE A 296 10.05 -15.13 9.51
CA PHE A 296 11.10 -16.15 9.47
C PHE A 296 12.10 -15.95 10.61
N SER A 297 12.62 -17.05 11.16
CA SER A 297 13.89 -16.95 11.86
C SER A 297 14.96 -16.67 10.81
N ALA A 298 15.74 -15.60 10.99
CA ALA A 298 16.81 -15.22 10.05
C ALA A 298 17.81 -16.37 9.80
N ASP A 299 17.88 -17.32 10.73
CA ASP A 299 18.77 -18.47 10.71
C ASP A 299 18.36 -19.55 9.70
N GLU A 300 17.06 -19.80 9.51
CA GLU A 300 16.57 -20.82 8.57
C GLU A 300 16.77 -20.42 7.11
N LEU A 301 16.48 -19.15 6.80
CA LEU A 301 16.71 -18.61 5.45
C LEU A 301 18.22 -18.55 5.15
N ALA A 302 19.03 -18.13 6.13
CA ALA A 302 20.49 -18.07 5.98
C ALA A 302 21.13 -19.44 5.72
N ALA A 303 20.57 -20.53 6.25
CA ALA A 303 21.10 -21.88 6.06
C ALA A 303 20.82 -22.46 4.67
N ALA A 304 19.73 -22.03 4.01
CA ALA A 304 19.33 -22.51 2.69
C ALA A 304 19.74 -21.57 1.54
N GLN A 305 20.05 -20.31 1.85
CA GLN A 305 20.40 -19.29 0.88
C GLN A 305 21.84 -19.45 0.37
N VAL A 306 21.99 -19.44 -0.96
CA VAL A 306 23.27 -19.70 -1.65
C VAL A 306 23.75 -18.48 -2.45
N SER A 307 22.85 -17.54 -2.79
CA SER A 307 23.19 -16.23 -3.36
C SER A 307 22.85 -15.08 -2.43
N CYS A 308 23.17 -13.85 -2.82
CA CYS A 308 22.63 -12.66 -2.18
C CYS A 308 21.10 -12.52 -2.40
N LEU A 309 20.45 -11.84 -1.47
CA LEU A 309 19.03 -11.45 -1.59
C LEU A 309 18.94 -10.13 -2.33
N VAL A 310 18.25 -10.12 -3.47
CA VAL A 310 18.06 -8.92 -4.30
C VAL A 310 16.60 -8.50 -4.22
N GLN A 311 16.35 -7.27 -3.78
CA GLN A 311 15.03 -6.67 -3.89
C GLN A 311 14.92 -5.94 -5.23
N VAL A 312 13.89 -6.26 -6.01
CA VAL A 312 13.63 -5.60 -7.29
C VAL A 312 12.30 -4.86 -7.22
N TYR A 313 12.32 -3.62 -7.68
CA TYR A 313 11.15 -2.78 -7.93
C TYR A 313 11.07 -2.51 -9.43
N LEU A 314 10.04 -3.05 -10.09
CA LEU A 314 9.75 -2.82 -11.49
C LEU A 314 8.73 -1.68 -11.61
N PRO A 315 9.06 -0.57 -12.30
CA PRO A 315 8.09 0.46 -12.58
C PRO A 315 6.91 -0.11 -13.39
N GLU A 316 5.70 0.43 -13.18
CA GLU A 316 4.47 -0.01 -13.88
C GLU A 316 4.56 0.04 -15.42
N SER A 317 5.57 0.74 -15.97
CA SER A 317 5.84 0.81 -17.41
C SER A 317 6.65 -0.37 -17.96
N TYR A 318 7.11 -1.29 -17.12
CA TYR A 318 7.85 -2.48 -17.56
C TYR A 318 6.94 -3.70 -17.56
N ASP A 319 6.76 -4.29 -18.74
CA ASP A 319 6.04 -5.56 -18.87
C ASP A 319 6.88 -6.75 -18.39
N ARG A 320 8.22 -6.63 -18.40
CA ARG A 320 9.17 -7.73 -18.13
C ARG A 320 10.59 -7.22 -17.92
N ALA A 321 11.35 -7.82 -17.01
CA ALA A 321 12.80 -7.67 -16.87
C ALA A 321 13.51 -9.03 -16.82
N GLU A 322 14.80 -9.06 -17.14
CA GLU A 322 15.64 -10.26 -17.03
C GLU A 322 16.62 -10.11 -15.86
N LEU A 323 16.47 -10.97 -14.87
CA LEU A 323 17.31 -11.00 -13.67
C LEU A 323 18.35 -12.11 -13.82
N THR A 324 19.64 -11.80 -13.60
CA THR A 324 20.70 -12.80 -13.47
C THR A 324 21.40 -12.66 -12.12
N LEU A 325 21.38 -13.72 -11.33
CA LEU A 325 22.07 -13.79 -10.04
C LEU A 325 23.28 -14.72 -10.16
N GLU A 326 24.45 -14.26 -9.74
CA GLU A 326 25.60 -15.14 -9.54
C GLU A 326 25.56 -15.74 -8.13
N TYR A 327 26.04 -16.97 -8.00
CA TYR A 327 26.24 -17.63 -6.70
C TYR A 327 27.64 -18.23 -6.61
N ALA A 328 28.09 -18.54 -5.40
CA ALA A 328 29.42 -19.13 -5.18
C ALA A 328 29.30 -20.61 -4.80
N ASP A 329 30.07 -21.48 -5.48
CA ASP A 329 30.07 -22.93 -5.25
C ASP A 329 30.34 -23.31 -3.79
N GLU A 330 31.14 -22.50 -3.10
CA GLU A 330 31.48 -22.69 -1.69
C GLU A 330 30.29 -22.48 -0.73
N HIS A 331 29.19 -21.88 -1.20
CA HIS A 331 27.95 -21.73 -0.46
C HIS A 331 26.91 -22.79 -0.80
N VAL A 332 27.14 -23.63 -1.81
CA VAL A 332 26.21 -24.69 -2.20
C VAL A 332 26.28 -25.83 -1.17
N PRO A 333 25.20 -26.13 -0.42
CA PRO A 333 25.22 -27.18 0.58
C PRO A 333 25.59 -28.54 -0.02
N GLY A 334 26.72 -29.10 0.43
CA GLY A 334 27.22 -30.38 -0.07
C GLY A 334 27.71 -30.36 -1.52
N GLY A 335 27.80 -29.19 -2.17
CA GLY A 335 28.10 -29.06 -3.60
C GLY A 335 26.97 -29.60 -4.51
N ASP A 336 25.75 -29.67 -3.99
CA ASP A 336 24.57 -30.14 -4.73
C ASP A 336 23.94 -29.01 -5.55
N GLU A 337 24.56 -28.70 -6.68
CA GLU A 337 24.09 -27.64 -7.59
C GLU A 337 22.76 -28.00 -8.26
N ASP A 338 22.45 -29.30 -8.38
CA ASP A 338 21.18 -29.81 -8.92
C ASP A 338 19.98 -29.48 -7.99
N GLY A 339 20.25 -29.16 -6.72
CA GLY A 339 19.26 -28.74 -5.73
C GLY A 339 19.01 -27.24 -5.67
N LEU A 340 19.63 -26.44 -6.54
CA LEU A 340 19.49 -24.98 -6.54
C LEU A 340 18.26 -24.51 -7.34
N ALA A 341 17.60 -23.48 -6.81
CA ALA A 341 16.48 -22.82 -7.47
C ALA A 341 16.53 -21.29 -7.30
N LEU A 342 16.18 -20.56 -8.36
CA LEU A 342 15.92 -19.12 -8.27
C LEU A 342 14.49 -18.87 -7.80
N THR A 343 14.36 -18.28 -6.62
CA THR A 343 13.10 -18.14 -5.92
C THR A 343 12.69 -16.67 -5.81
N HIS A 344 11.42 -16.40 -6.09
CA HIS A 344 10.72 -15.16 -5.77
C HIS A 344 9.98 -15.32 -4.45
N TYR A 345 10.23 -14.41 -3.52
CA TYR A 345 9.42 -14.25 -2.31
C TYR A 345 8.49 -13.04 -2.48
N ASP A 346 7.19 -13.34 -2.46
CA ASP A 346 6.13 -12.34 -2.45
C ASP A 346 5.74 -12.03 -1.00
N ALA A 347 6.23 -10.91 -0.48
CA ALA A 347 5.96 -10.47 0.88
C ALA A 347 4.47 -10.21 1.15
N ARG A 348 3.64 -9.95 0.12
CA ARG A 348 2.20 -9.73 0.30
C ARG A 348 1.47 -11.03 0.57
N SER A 349 1.85 -12.11 -0.12
CA SER A 349 1.22 -13.43 0.03
C SER A 349 1.97 -14.34 1.01
N GLY A 350 3.19 -13.96 1.41
CA GLY A 350 4.08 -14.82 2.20
C GLY A 350 4.51 -16.08 1.46
N SER A 351 4.47 -16.08 0.13
CA SER A 351 4.69 -17.26 -0.70
C SER A 351 6.02 -17.24 -1.45
N PHE A 352 6.55 -18.44 -1.71
CA PHE A 352 7.77 -18.65 -2.47
C PHE A 352 7.44 -19.35 -3.78
N THR A 353 7.99 -18.84 -4.88
CA THR A 353 7.81 -19.42 -6.21
C THR A 353 9.17 -19.58 -6.89
N THR A 354 9.47 -20.77 -7.39
CA THR A 354 10.62 -20.99 -8.28
C THR A 354 10.32 -20.43 -9.66
N ILE A 355 11.16 -19.52 -10.16
CA ILE A 355 10.86 -18.65 -11.31
C ILE A 355 11.96 -18.60 -12.38
N GLY A 356 13.01 -19.41 -12.27
CA GLY A 356 14.13 -19.37 -13.19
C GLY A 356 14.90 -20.67 -13.28
N ASP A 357 15.89 -20.66 -14.16
CA ASP A 357 16.81 -21.76 -14.39
C ASP A 357 18.16 -21.44 -13.74
N VAL A 358 18.79 -22.45 -13.13
CA VAL A 358 20.16 -22.38 -12.61
C VAL A 358 21.08 -23.06 -13.61
N ASP A 359 22.19 -22.41 -13.98
CA ASP A 359 23.25 -22.98 -14.81
C ASP A 359 24.53 -23.17 -13.97
N PRO A 360 24.81 -24.41 -13.53
CA PRO A 360 26.03 -24.74 -12.79
C PRO A 360 27.32 -24.62 -13.59
N ALA A 361 27.26 -24.51 -14.92
CA ALA A 361 28.47 -24.31 -15.71
C ALA A 361 29.00 -22.87 -15.62
N THR A 362 28.12 -21.92 -15.30
CA THR A 362 28.42 -20.48 -15.20
C THR A 362 28.16 -19.91 -13.82
N ASN A 363 27.66 -20.70 -12.88
CA ASN A 363 27.26 -20.30 -11.53
C ASN A 363 26.27 -19.13 -11.52
N THR A 364 25.33 -19.18 -12.46
CA THR A 364 24.33 -18.13 -12.66
C THR A 364 22.93 -18.71 -12.60
N ALA A 365 21.99 -17.95 -12.04
CA ALA A 365 20.58 -18.24 -12.14
C ALA A 365 19.86 -17.09 -12.86
N THR A 366 19.03 -17.41 -13.85
CA THR A 366 18.36 -16.41 -14.69
C THR A 366 16.85 -16.59 -14.64
N ALA A 367 16.13 -15.48 -14.45
CA ALA A 367 14.67 -15.45 -14.49
C ALA A 367 14.15 -14.27 -15.29
N SER A 368 12.96 -14.47 -15.85
CA SER A 368 12.13 -13.37 -16.31
C SER A 368 11.21 -12.94 -15.18
N ILE A 369 11.23 -11.67 -14.84
CA ILE A 369 10.44 -11.11 -13.75
C ILE A 369 9.47 -10.06 -14.28
N ASP A 370 8.25 -10.03 -13.73
CA ASP A 370 7.15 -9.16 -14.16
C ASP A 370 6.49 -8.43 -12.98
N ARG A 371 7.10 -8.54 -11.79
CA ARG A 371 6.57 -7.97 -10.55
C ARG A 371 7.67 -7.58 -9.57
N ASP A 372 7.30 -6.75 -8.61
CA ASP A 372 8.14 -6.43 -7.47
C ASP A 372 8.35 -7.65 -6.57
N GLY A 373 9.48 -7.68 -5.86
CA GLY A 373 9.68 -8.61 -4.77
C GLY A 373 11.13 -8.89 -4.48
N TYR A 374 11.34 -10.00 -3.76
CA TYR A 374 12.67 -10.43 -3.36
C TYR A 374 13.06 -11.68 -4.15
N TYR A 375 14.29 -11.68 -4.62
CA TYR A 375 14.82 -12.68 -5.54
C TYR A 375 16.16 -13.19 -5.03
N PHE A 376 16.30 -14.51 -4.95
CA PHE A 376 17.51 -15.15 -4.41
C PHE A 376 17.59 -16.61 -4.85
N VAL A 377 18.79 -17.19 -4.80
CA VAL A 377 19.04 -18.61 -5.08
C VAL A 377 19.08 -19.37 -3.76
N VAL A 378 18.28 -20.43 -3.67
CA VAL A 378 18.21 -21.34 -2.52
C VAL A 378 18.55 -22.76 -2.92
N HIS A 379 19.02 -23.54 -1.96
CA HIS A 379 19.07 -24.98 -2.05
C HIS A 379 17.74 -25.58 -1.55
N GLU A 380 16.85 -25.95 -2.47
CA GLU A 380 15.49 -26.44 -2.19
C GLU A 380 15.46 -27.58 -1.15
N PRO A 381 16.32 -28.61 -1.20
CA PRO A 381 16.30 -29.68 -0.21
C PRO A 381 16.59 -29.20 1.23
N THR A 382 17.49 -28.22 1.39
CA THR A 382 17.78 -27.63 2.71
C THR A 382 16.61 -26.78 3.19
N TYR A 383 16.02 -26.02 2.26
CA TYR A 383 14.86 -25.18 2.51
C TYR A 383 13.63 -26.00 2.96
N GLU A 384 13.27 -27.06 2.21
CA GLU A 384 12.15 -27.94 2.58
C GLU A 384 12.35 -28.60 3.94
N THR A 385 13.59 -28.98 4.28
CA THR A 385 13.89 -29.61 5.57
C THR A 385 13.74 -28.63 6.73
N ALA A 386 14.10 -27.36 6.54
CA ALA A 386 13.91 -26.31 7.54
C ALA A 386 12.42 -26.06 7.82
N PHE A 387 11.60 -25.97 6.77
CA PHE A 387 10.17 -25.68 6.91
C PHE A 387 9.33 -26.85 7.45
N VAL A 388 9.68 -28.09 7.14
CA VAL A 388 8.86 -29.26 7.50
C VAL A 388 9.14 -29.76 8.93
N SER A 389 10.34 -29.51 9.47
CA SER A 389 10.74 -30.12 10.73
C SER A 389 10.37 -29.32 11.98
N GLY A 390 10.31 -27.99 11.93
CA GLY A 390 10.08 -27.14 13.11
C GLY A 390 11.09 -27.38 14.25
N ASP A 391 12.20 -28.07 13.96
CA ASP A 391 13.28 -28.35 14.89
C ASP A 391 14.32 -27.22 14.75
N GLU A 392 14.67 -26.59 15.87
CA GLU A 392 15.67 -25.51 15.91
C GLU A 392 17.00 -25.98 15.28
N PRO A 393 17.55 -25.26 14.28
CA PRO A 393 18.78 -25.65 13.63
C PRO A 393 19.97 -25.64 14.62
N SER A 394 20.79 -26.69 14.59
CA SER A 394 21.98 -26.78 15.44
C SER A 394 23.13 -25.91 14.90
N GLU A 395 23.52 -24.88 15.67
CA GLU A 395 24.75 -24.06 15.58
C GLU A 395 25.19 -23.56 14.18
N THR A 396 24.65 -22.38 13.82
CA THR A 396 25.30 -21.22 13.17
C THR A 396 26.38 -21.49 12.11
N ALA A 397 25.96 -21.66 10.86
CA ALA A 397 26.75 -21.17 9.72
C ALA A 397 26.48 -19.65 9.58
N PRO A 398 27.50 -18.79 9.46
CA PRO A 398 27.26 -17.38 9.16
C PRO A 398 26.55 -17.27 7.79
N PRO A 399 25.65 -16.29 7.60
CA PRO A 399 25.03 -16.05 6.30
C PRO A 399 26.13 -15.83 5.25
N PRO A 400 25.91 -16.25 3.99
CA PRO A 400 26.87 -16.04 2.93
C PRO A 400 27.20 -14.55 2.84
N THR A 401 28.49 -14.22 3.00
CA THR A 401 28.95 -12.86 2.78
C THR A 401 28.99 -12.64 1.29
N CYS A 402 28.20 -11.69 0.81
CA CYS A 402 28.28 -11.27 -0.57
C CYS A 402 29.70 -10.75 -0.89
N GLY A 403 30.37 -11.40 -1.85
CA GLY A 403 31.73 -11.10 -2.27
C GLY A 403 31.82 -9.97 -3.27
#